data_AF-A0A7Y7M2Q6-F1
#
_entry.id   AF-A0A7Y7M2Q6-F1
#
_cell.length_a   1.000
_cell.length_b   1.000
_cell.length_c   1.000
_cell.angle_alpha   90.00
_cell.angle_beta   90.00
_cell.angle_gamma   90.00
#
_symmetry.space_group_name_H-M   'P 1'
#
loop_
_entity.id
_entity.type
_entity.pdbx_description
1 polymer ?
#
loop_
_entity_poly.entity_id
_entity_poly.type
_entity_poly.pdbx_seq_one_letter_code
_entity_poly.pdbx_strand_id
1 'polypeptide(L)'
;MDVRAGDVKDMDAKTQARFRALGGWAAAAAGDGLRVPGTAELEQIARTKGTAGCGIDSPAVRDWAATMDWIMGQAAFGVVDPHLQLPDHLVKPADTLEAQPESEAQAPAAGPATAEKRAPEPGAAPAPKGKGAAAGKRPKWELAAMEQVRDAMARYARPLQELRARDANEGDTRLVVTDLLCEGLDYDKFRDLTTEYMVRQDFADYGVRIDKQMVAFIEVKRISQKLNERHLRQVQMYAVNEGVEWMVLTNGAVWQAYHLTGGLPVVVNMAFEIDLLGPAPEEEKAAMMFLLHREALKRRRIDDVWKHRAATEPGALLGLILSDAMLDQIRKEVKRRTGITTTAADISETIKTGIVDPKLMARLYKSTEP
;
A
#
# COMPACT_ATOMS: atom_id res chain seq x y z
N MET A 1 -23.51 -14.96 35.47
CA MET A 1 -23.47 -15.82 34.27
C MET A 1 -22.11 -15.60 33.65
N ASP A 2 -21.20 -16.54 33.91
CA ASP A 2 -19.81 -16.54 33.46
C ASP A 2 -19.72 -16.70 31.95
N VAL A 3 -19.04 -15.78 31.28
CA VAL A 3 -18.49 -16.03 29.94
C VAL A 3 -17.24 -16.86 30.13
N ARG A 4 -17.30 -18.11 29.66
CA ARG A 4 -16.22 -19.10 29.81
C ARG A 4 -14.93 -18.60 29.15
N ALA A 5 -13.83 -18.78 29.86
CA ALA A 5 -12.45 -18.58 29.39
C ALA A 5 -11.98 -19.56 28.28
N GLY A 6 -12.92 -20.06 27.46
CA GLY A 6 -12.69 -21.11 26.45
C GLY A 6 -12.54 -20.62 25.01
N ASP A 7 -13.04 -19.42 24.67
CA ASP A 7 -13.14 -18.98 23.26
C ASP A 7 -11.97 -18.09 22.78
N VAL A 8 -11.04 -17.74 23.67
CA VAL A 8 -9.84 -16.94 23.34
C VAL A 8 -8.73 -17.79 22.69
N LYS A 9 -8.90 -19.11 22.58
CA LYS A 9 -7.82 -20.06 22.24
C LYS A 9 -7.67 -20.43 20.77
N ASP A 10 -8.52 -19.91 19.89
CA ASP A 10 -8.53 -20.24 18.45
C ASP A 10 -8.42 -18.98 17.56
N MET A 11 -7.42 -18.14 17.88
CA MET A 11 -7.07 -16.96 17.10
C MET A 11 -5.60 -17.05 16.70
N ASP A 12 -5.31 -16.82 15.42
CA ASP A 12 -3.93 -16.62 14.99
C ASP A 12 -3.34 -15.36 15.66
N ALA A 13 -2.01 -15.32 15.79
CA ALA A 13 -1.31 -14.25 16.49
C ALA A 13 -1.63 -12.84 15.95
N LYS A 14 -1.93 -12.70 14.64
CA LYS A 14 -2.27 -11.41 14.03
C LYS A 14 -3.66 -10.96 14.43
N THR A 15 -4.62 -11.89 14.44
CA THR A 15 -5.98 -11.62 14.90
C THR A 15 -5.98 -11.24 16.39
N GLN A 16 -5.16 -11.91 17.21
CA GLN A 16 -5.01 -11.56 18.62
C GLN A 16 -4.37 -10.16 18.81
N ALA A 17 -3.37 -9.80 18.01
CA ALA A 17 -2.76 -8.47 18.03
C ALA A 17 -3.77 -7.36 17.65
N ARG A 18 -4.57 -7.56 16.59
CA ARG A 18 -5.64 -6.62 16.20
C ARG A 18 -6.67 -6.45 17.31
N PHE A 19 -7.13 -7.56 17.90
CA PHE A 19 -8.12 -7.52 18.96
C PHE A 19 -7.59 -6.78 20.20
N ARG A 20 -6.34 -7.03 20.60
CA ARG A 20 -5.70 -6.30 21.70
C ARG A 20 -5.60 -4.80 21.41
N ALA A 21 -5.20 -4.41 20.20
CA ALA A 21 -5.07 -3.01 19.82
C ALA A 21 -6.44 -2.29 19.82
N LEU A 22 -7.47 -2.92 19.25
CA LEU A 22 -8.85 -2.41 19.28
C LEU A 22 -9.39 -2.30 20.71
N GLY A 23 -9.10 -3.28 21.57
CA GLY A 23 -9.50 -3.25 22.98
C GLY A 23 -8.84 -2.12 23.76
N GLY A 24 -7.55 -1.85 23.53
CA GLY A 24 -6.83 -0.73 24.14
C GLY A 24 -7.41 0.62 23.75
N TRP A 25 -7.69 0.81 22.46
CA TRP A 25 -8.39 2.00 21.98
C TRP A 25 -9.77 2.17 22.60
N ALA A 26 -10.60 1.12 22.57
CA ALA A 26 -11.97 1.20 23.07
C ALA A 26 -12.01 1.52 24.57
N ALA A 27 -11.05 0.99 25.36
CA ALA A 27 -10.91 1.32 26.76
C ALA A 27 -10.55 2.80 26.99
N ALA A 28 -9.61 3.35 26.21
CA ALA A 28 -9.24 4.75 26.28
C ALA A 28 -10.41 5.68 25.90
N ALA A 29 -11.05 5.43 24.75
CA ALA A 29 -12.18 6.23 24.28
C ALA A 29 -13.41 6.13 25.20
N ALA A 30 -13.68 4.96 25.79
CA ALA A 30 -14.72 4.81 26.82
C ALA A 30 -14.37 5.57 28.11
N GLY A 31 -13.09 5.65 28.48
CA GLY A 31 -12.59 6.46 29.59
C GLY A 31 -12.86 7.95 29.39
N ASP A 32 -12.82 8.42 28.14
CA ASP A 32 -13.19 9.78 27.74
C ASP A 32 -14.71 10.00 27.58
N GLY A 33 -15.53 9.00 27.93
CA GLY A 33 -16.98 9.07 27.88
C GLY A 33 -17.59 8.89 26.48
N LEU A 34 -16.80 8.46 25.50
CA LEU A 34 -17.27 8.24 24.13
C LEU A 34 -17.96 6.87 24.01
N ARG A 35 -19.01 6.80 23.19
CA ARG A 35 -19.65 5.53 22.84
C ARG A 35 -18.72 4.72 21.94
N VAL A 36 -18.40 3.50 22.36
CA VAL A 36 -17.52 2.57 21.63
C VAL A 36 -18.22 1.23 21.36
N PRO A 37 -17.78 0.45 20.36
CA PRO A 37 -18.27 -0.91 20.14
C PRO A 37 -17.99 -1.84 21.34
N GLY A 38 -18.86 -2.83 21.53
CA GLY A 38 -18.72 -3.85 22.56
C GLY A 38 -17.59 -4.85 22.25
N THR A 39 -17.10 -5.55 23.28
CA THR A 39 -15.96 -6.49 23.14
C THR A 39 -16.20 -7.58 22.08
N ALA A 40 -17.41 -8.13 21.98
CA ALA A 40 -17.75 -9.14 20.98
C ALA A 40 -17.72 -8.57 19.54
N GLU A 41 -18.13 -7.30 19.36
CA GLU A 41 -18.07 -6.62 18.06
C GLU A 41 -16.61 -6.40 17.64
N LEU A 42 -15.75 -5.95 18.57
CA LEU A 42 -14.32 -5.77 18.31
C LEU A 42 -13.60 -7.08 17.96
N GLU A 43 -13.98 -8.19 18.60
CA GLU A 43 -13.41 -9.51 18.29
C GLU A 43 -13.77 -9.94 16.86
N GLN A 44 -15.04 -9.78 16.48
CA GLN A 44 -15.50 -10.12 15.14
C GLN A 44 -14.84 -9.23 14.07
N ILE A 45 -14.71 -7.92 14.31
CA ILE A 45 -14.01 -6.99 13.42
C ILE A 45 -12.53 -7.38 13.25
N ALA A 46 -11.85 -7.76 14.34
CA ALA A 46 -10.46 -8.23 14.29
C ALA A 46 -10.31 -9.50 13.42
N ARG A 47 -11.29 -10.42 13.49
CA ARG A 47 -11.34 -11.65 12.67
C ARG A 47 -11.62 -11.36 11.20
N THR A 48 -12.52 -10.43 10.89
CA THR A 48 -12.87 -10.06 9.50
C THR A 48 -11.88 -9.09 8.86
N LYS A 49 -10.92 -8.55 9.64
CA LYS A 49 -9.83 -7.67 9.17
C LYS A 49 -10.32 -6.37 8.54
N GLY A 50 -11.48 -5.89 9.00
CA GLY A 50 -12.12 -4.71 8.44
C GLY A 50 -13.49 -4.49 9.03
N THR A 51 -13.88 -3.23 9.13
CA THR A 51 -15.22 -2.82 9.53
C THR A 51 -16.22 -3.01 8.38
N ALA A 52 -15.77 -2.86 7.14
CA ALA A 52 -16.53 -3.24 5.95
C ALA A 52 -16.67 -4.76 5.83
N GLY A 53 -17.90 -5.27 5.77
CA GLY A 53 -18.18 -6.70 5.58
C GLY A 53 -18.13 -7.55 6.85
N CYS A 54 -18.00 -6.94 8.05
CA CYS A 54 -18.06 -7.67 9.31
C CYS A 54 -19.46 -8.19 9.67
N GLY A 55 -20.51 -7.73 8.96
CA GLY A 55 -21.90 -8.14 9.19
C GLY A 55 -22.54 -7.54 10.44
N ILE A 56 -21.88 -6.58 11.09
CA ILE A 56 -22.35 -5.89 12.30
C ILE A 56 -23.00 -4.57 11.88
N ASP A 57 -24.30 -4.40 12.17
CA ASP A 57 -25.01 -3.13 11.99
C ASP A 57 -25.15 -2.44 13.35
N SER A 58 -24.09 -1.75 13.76
CA SER A 58 -23.99 -1.05 15.04
C SER A 58 -23.59 0.41 14.78
N PRO A 59 -24.31 1.41 15.33
CA PRO A 59 -23.95 2.82 15.17
C PRO A 59 -22.50 3.09 15.60
N ALA A 60 -22.09 2.55 16.75
CA ALA A 60 -20.72 2.72 17.25
C ALA A 60 -19.67 2.15 16.29
N VAL A 61 -19.98 1.07 15.57
CA VAL A 61 -19.07 0.50 14.55
C VAL A 61 -18.98 1.40 13.32
N ARG A 62 -20.10 2.00 12.88
CA ARG A 62 -20.12 2.93 11.75
C ARG A 62 -19.38 4.22 12.07
N ASP A 63 -19.65 4.80 13.23
CA ASP A 63 -19.09 6.10 13.65
C ASP A 63 -17.56 6.06 13.78
N TRP A 64 -17.02 4.88 14.11
CA TRP A 64 -15.60 4.65 14.34
C TRP A 64 -14.93 3.78 13.27
N ALA A 65 -15.59 3.54 12.13
CA ALA A 65 -15.11 2.62 11.11
C ALA A 65 -13.67 2.96 10.65
N ALA A 66 -13.43 4.24 10.33
CA ALA A 66 -12.13 4.73 9.90
C ALA A 66 -11.05 4.58 10.99
N THR A 67 -11.38 4.88 12.25
CA THR A 67 -10.47 4.75 13.39
C THR A 67 -10.07 3.29 13.62
N MET A 68 -11.04 2.38 13.59
CA MET A 68 -10.78 0.94 13.76
C MET A 68 -9.96 0.35 12.62
N ASP A 69 -10.28 0.70 11.37
CA ASP A 69 -9.50 0.23 10.21
C ASP A 69 -8.05 0.74 10.27
N TRP A 70 -7.83 2.00 10.68
CA TRP A 70 -6.50 2.55 10.89
C TRP A 70 -5.74 1.79 12.00
N ILE A 71 -6.36 1.58 13.17
CA ILE A 71 -5.77 0.82 14.29
C ILE A 71 -5.39 -0.60 13.86
N MET A 72 -6.27 -1.28 13.12
CA MET A 72 -6.01 -2.64 12.63
C MET A 72 -4.87 -2.68 11.63
N GLY A 73 -4.74 -1.66 10.79
CA GLY A 73 -3.59 -1.47 9.91
C GLY A 73 -2.30 -1.41 10.72
N GLN A 74 -2.21 -0.51 11.69
CA GLN A 74 -1.03 -0.35 12.55
C GLN A 74 -0.70 -1.63 13.36
N ALA A 75 -1.72 -2.29 13.92
CA ALA A 75 -1.54 -3.55 14.63
C ALA A 75 -1.00 -4.67 13.71
N ALA A 76 -1.32 -4.65 12.41
CA ALA A 76 -0.77 -5.61 11.45
C ALA A 76 0.73 -5.44 11.20
N PHE A 77 1.28 -4.24 11.48
CA PHE A 77 2.72 -3.97 11.48
C PHE A 77 3.39 -4.29 12.83
N GLY A 78 2.63 -4.70 13.85
CA GLY A 78 3.14 -4.97 15.18
C GLY A 78 3.35 -3.71 16.03
N VAL A 79 2.78 -2.57 15.62
CA VAL A 79 2.79 -1.33 16.41
C VAL A 79 2.07 -1.59 17.74
N VAL A 80 2.76 -1.29 18.84
CA VAL A 80 2.22 -1.44 20.20
C VAL A 80 1.38 -0.22 20.54
N ASP A 81 0.15 -0.44 21.01
CA ASP A 81 -0.78 0.61 21.43
C ASP A 81 -0.99 1.73 20.39
N PRO A 82 -1.39 1.39 19.15
CA PRO A 82 -1.46 2.35 18.04
C PRO A 82 -2.42 3.52 18.29
N HIS A 83 -3.38 3.35 19.19
CA HIS A 83 -4.36 4.38 19.57
C HIS A 83 -3.73 5.64 20.17
N LEU A 84 -2.51 5.55 20.70
CA LEU A 84 -1.77 6.71 21.23
C LEU A 84 -1.27 7.65 20.12
N GLN A 85 -1.25 7.17 18.87
CA GLN A 85 -0.78 7.92 17.70
C GLN A 85 -1.92 8.23 16.72
N LEU A 86 -3.16 8.26 17.21
CA LEU A 86 -4.32 8.53 16.37
C LEU A 86 -4.19 9.89 15.68
N PRO A 87 -4.43 9.95 14.35
CA PRO A 87 -4.57 11.21 13.65
C PRO A 87 -5.70 12.05 14.25
N ASP A 88 -5.53 13.37 14.32
CA ASP A 88 -6.49 14.29 14.95
C ASP A 88 -7.95 14.09 14.49
N HIS A 89 -8.14 13.76 13.21
CA HIS A 89 -9.46 13.54 12.61
C HIS A 89 -10.10 12.19 12.98
N LEU A 90 -9.32 11.25 13.52
CA LEU A 90 -9.76 9.93 13.97
C LEU A 90 -9.91 9.84 15.51
N VAL A 91 -9.65 10.94 16.22
CA VAL A 91 -9.83 11.02 17.69
C VAL A 91 -11.30 11.20 18.08
N LYS A 92 -12.17 11.58 17.13
CA LYS A 92 -13.61 11.79 17.35
C LYS A 92 -14.44 10.91 16.42
N PRO A 93 -15.63 10.45 16.86
CA PRO A 93 -16.56 9.73 15.99
C PRO A 93 -17.07 10.64 14.87
N ALA A 94 -17.33 10.06 13.70
CA ALA A 94 -17.77 10.80 12.51
C ALA A 94 -19.00 11.70 12.76
N ASP A 95 -19.89 11.31 13.68
CA ASP A 95 -21.11 12.05 14.06
C ASP A 95 -20.88 13.28 14.97
N THR A 96 -19.66 13.55 15.45
CA THR A 96 -19.33 14.73 16.29
C THR A 96 -18.68 15.90 15.53
N LEU A 97 -18.62 15.83 14.21
CA LEU A 97 -18.22 16.97 13.39
C LEU A 97 -19.35 18.02 13.39
N GLU A 98 -19.25 19.02 14.26
CA GLU A 98 -19.96 20.28 14.09
C GLU A 98 -19.70 20.81 12.68
N ALA A 99 -20.78 21.14 11.97
CA ALA A 99 -20.78 21.68 10.63
C ALA A 99 -19.82 22.87 10.50
N GLN A 100 -18.68 22.64 9.84
CA GLN A 100 -17.99 23.70 9.11
C GLN A 100 -18.62 23.77 7.71
N PRO A 101 -18.80 24.96 7.12
CA PRO A 101 -19.65 25.15 5.96
C PRO A 101 -19.13 24.34 4.78
N GLU A 102 -20.00 23.46 4.28
CA GLU A 102 -19.81 22.67 3.08
C GLU A 102 -19.63 23.60 1.87
N SER A 103 -18.43 23.63 1.32
CA SER A 103 -18.20 24.06 -0.06
C SER A 103 -18.64 22.94 -0.99
N GLU A 104 -19.88 23.05 -1.47
CA GLU A 104 -20.49 22.42 -2.65
C GLU A 104 -19.80 21.16 -3.22
N ALA A 105 -20.33 19.99 -2.83
CA ALA A 105 -20.31 18.80 -3.69
C ALA A 105 -21.77 18.37 -3.91
N GLN A 106 -22.29 18.69 -5.09
CA GLN A 106 -23.62 18.27 -5.54
C GLN A 106 -23.69 16.74 -5.63
N ALA A 107 -24.57 16.14 -4.80
CA ALA A 107 -25.14 14.83 -5.02
C ALA A 107 -26.48 14.96 -5.77
N PRO A 108 -26.86 13.98 -6.62
CA PRO A 108 -27.95 14.11 -7.58
C PRO A 108 -29.31 13.85 -6.95
N ALA A 109 -30.29 14.69 -7.31
CA ALA A 109 -31.69 14.52 -6.91
C ALA A 109 -32.42 13.49 -7.79
N ALA A 110 -33.16 12.60 -7.14
CA ALA A 110 -34.15 11.73 -7.74
C ALA A 110 -35.52 12.45 -7.87
N GLY A 111 -36.29 12.09 -8.89
CA GLY A 111 -37.71 12.45 -9.05
C GLY A 111 -38.33 11.81 -10.32
N PRO A 112 -39.65 11.55 -10.36
CA PRO A 112 -40.14 10.16 -10.46
C PRO A 112 -41.14 9.84 -11.61
N ALA A 113 -41.54 8.55 -11.65
CA ALA A 113 -42.87 7.99 -11.99
C ALA A 113 -43.18 7.41 -13.42
N THR A 114 -43.21 6.06 -13.45
CA THR A 114 -44.24 5.10 -13.97
C THR A 114 -44.85 5.19 -15.39
N ALA A 115 -44.75 4.09 -16.16
CA ALA A 115 -45.90 3.32 -16.70
C ALA A 115 -45.46 1.93 -17.26
N GLU A 116 -46.29 0.90 -16.98
CA GLU A 116 -46.26 -0.49 -17.48
C GLU A 116 -46.30 -0.60 -19.05
N LYS A 117 -46.04 -1.69 -19.78
CA LYS A 117 -46.23 -3.14 -19.56
C LYS A 117 -45.59 -3.95 -20.72
N ARG A 118 -45.33 -5.25 -20.44
CA ARG A 118 -45.49 -6.46 -21.29
C ARG A 118 -44.24 -7.11 -21.92
N ALA A 119 -44.00 -8.36 -21.49
CA ALA A 119 -43.09 -9.36 -22.07
C ALA A 119 -43.69 -10.00 -23.35
N PRO A 120 -42.85 -10.64 -24.20
CA PRO A 120 -42.64 -12.10 -24.05
C PRO A 120 -41.18 -12.57 -24.26
N GLU A 121 -40.93 -13.82 -23.84
CA GLU A 121 -39.69 -14.64 -23.92
C GLU A 121 -39.33 -15.12 -25.37
N PRO A 122 -38.34 -16.03 -25.57
CA PRO A 122 -36.91 -15.95 -25.28
C PRO A 122 -36.05 -16.22 -26.55
N GLY A 123 -34.83 -15.66 -26.63
CA GLY A 123 -33.92 -15.96 -27.75
C GLY A 123 -32.46 -15.65 -27.44
N ALA A 124 -31.66 -16.71 -27.35
CA ALA A 124 -30.21 -16.84 -27.55
C ALA A 124 -29.26 -15.69 -27.13
N ALA A 125 -28.33 -16.04 -26.24
CA ALA A 125 -27.19 -15.25 -25.77
C ALA A 125 -26.35 -14.57 -26.88
N PRO A 126 -25.63 -13.50 -26.51
CA PRO A 126 -24.18 -13.68 -26.41
C PRO A 126 -23.58 -13.10 -25.12
N ALA A 127 -22.46 -13.73 -24.73
CA ALA A 127 -21.68 -13.53 -23.51
C ALA A 127 -21.37 -12.06 -23.16
N PRO A 128 -21.26 -11.71 -21.86
CA PRO A 128 -20.88 -10.37 -21.45
C PRO A 128 -19.41 -10.12 -21.79
N LYS A 129 -19.16 -9.19 -22.71
CA LYS A 129 -17.84 -8.61 -22.95
C LYS A 129 -17.38 -7.96 -21.65
N GLY A 130 -16.27 -8.45 -21.11
CA GLY A 130 -15.59 -7.83 -19.97
C GLY A 130 -15.37 -6.35 -20.25
N LYS A 131 -15.87 -5.50 -19.36
CA LYS A 131 -15.54 -4.08 -19.36
C LYS A 131 -14.05 -3.96 -19.02
N GLY A 132 -13.22 -3.84 -20.06
CA GLY A 132 -11.92 -3.20 -19.90
C GLY A 132 -12.17 -1.84 -19.28
N ALA A 133 -11.42 -1.51 -18.22
CA ALA A 133 -11.49 -0.21 -17.57
C ALA A 133 -11.36 0.87 -18.65
N ALA A 134 -12.46 1.61 -18.89
CA ALA A 134 -12.43 2.74 -19.79
C ALA A 134 -11.43 3.76 -19.22
N ALA A 135 -10.40 4.09 -19.99
CA ALA A 135 -9.47 5.17 -19.68
C ALA A 135 -10.25 6.50 -19.63
N GLY A 136 -10.78 6.84 -18.46
CA GLY A 136 -11.31 8.17 -18.19
C GLY A 136 -10.20 9.20 -18.40
N LYS A 137 -10.54 10.37 -18.96
CA LYS A 137 -9.61 11.50 -19.05
C LYS A 137 -9.00 11.76 -17.67
N ARG A 138 -7.66 11.85 -17.59
CA ARG A 138 -6.97 12.15 -16.34
C ARG A 138 -7.51 13.46 -15.74
N PRO A 139 -7.78 13.51 -14.42
CA PRO A 139 -8.19 14.73 -13.75
C PRO A 139 -7.18 15.87 -13.97
N LYS A 140 -7.66 17.12 -13.93
CA LYS A 140 -6.83 18.31 -14.12
C LYS A 140 -5.66 18.39 -13.12
N TRP A 141 -5.89 18.01 -11.86
CA TRP A 141 -4.84 18.00 -10.83
C TRP A 141 -3.71 17.02 -11.17
N GLU A 142 -4.04 15.85 -11.75
CA GLU A 142 -3.06 14.82 -12.11
C GLU A 142 -2.19 15.31 -13.26
N LEU A 143 -2.79 15.97 -14.26
CA LEU A 143 -2.05 16.60 -15.36
C LEU A 143 -1.12 17.71 -14.87
N ALA A 144 -1.60 18.59 -13.98
CA ALA A 144 -0.80 19.67 -13.42
C ALA A 144 0.39 19.15 -12.58
N ALA A 145 0.16 18.14 -11.74
CA ALA A 145 1.21 17.52 -10.95
C ALA A 145 2.26 16.82 -11.84
N MET A 146 1.85 16.11 -12.89
CA MET A 146 2.79 15.50 -13.84
C MET A 146 3.61 16.55 -14.60
N GLU A 147 3.01 17.68 -14.96
CA GLU A 147 3.70 18.80 -15.58
C GLU A 147 4.74 19.43 -14.63
N GLN A 148 4.38 19.69 -13.38
CA GLN A 148 5.30 20.18 -12.36
C GLN A 148 6.51 19.24 -12.17
N VAL A 149 6.26 17.93 -12.09
CA VAL A 149 7.32 16.91 -11.99
C VAL A 149 8.26 16.97 -13.19
N ARG A 150 7.71 17.02 -14.41
CA ARG A 150 8.48 17.09 -15.65
C ARG A 150 9.35 18.35 -15.69
N ASP A 151 8.78 19.49 -15.36
CA ASP A 151 9.49 20.77 -15.39
C ASP A 151 10.61 20.83 -14.34
N ALA A 152 10.38 20.26 -13.15
CA ALA A 152 11.41 20.12 -12.12
C ALA A 152 12.53 19.16 -12.57
N MET A 153 12.21 18.01 -13.17
CA MET A 153 13.22 17.10 -13.68
C MET A 153 14.11 17.76 -14.75
N ALA A 154 13.51 18.53 -15.66
CA ALA A 154 14.27 19.29 -16.67
C ALA A 154 15.19 20.34 -16.01
N ARG A 155 14.70 21.04 -14.98
CA ARG A 155 15.48 22.01 -14.20
C ARG A 155 16.67 21.38 -13.47
N TYR A 156 16.45 20.22 -12.83
CA TYR A 156 17.45 19.57 -11.97
C TYR A 156 18.33 18.54 -12.70
N ALA A 157 18.08 18.25 -13.98
CA ALA A 157 18.92 17.36 -14.78
C ALA A 157 20.39 17.80 -14.81
N ARG A 158 20.65 19.09 -15.09
CA ARG A 158 22.03 19.64 -15.11
C ARG A 158 22.68 19.64 -13.72
N PRO A 159 22.04 20.15 -12.65
CA PRO A 159 22.56 20.02 -11.29
C PRO A 159 22.95 18.58 -10.91
N LEU A 160 22.10 17.59 -11.21
CA LEU A 160 22.40 16.18 -10.95
C LEU A 160 23.61 15.67 -11.74
N GLN A 161 23.74 16.09 -13.01
CA GLN A 161 24.92 15.76 -13.83
C GLN A 161 26.20 16.37 -13.25
N GLU A 162 26.15 17.62 -12.77
CA GLU A 162 27.29 18.31 -12.15
C GLU A 162 27.68 17.65 -10.82
N LEU A 163 26.71 17.25 -9.99
CA LEU A 163 26.97 16.46 -8.78
C LEU A 163 27.67 15.14 -9.14
N ARG A 164 27.18 14.43 -10.16
CA ARG A 164 27.76 13.16 -10.61
C ARG A 164 29.18 13.34 -11.14
N ALA A 165 29.43 14.40 -11.91
CA ALA A 165 30.73 14.69 -12.49
C ALA A 165 31.82 14.94 -11.43
N ARG A 166 31.45 15.54 -10.30
CA ARG A 166 32.38 15.82 -9.19
C ARG A 166 32.34 14.81 -8.05
N ASP A 167 31.59 13.72 -8.19
CA ASP A 167 31.30 12.75 -7.12
C ASP A 167 30.91 13.42 -5.79
N ALA A 168 29.90 14.28 -5.85
CA ALA A 168 29.44 15.06 -4.71
C ALA A 168 29.02 14.15 -3.54
N ASN A 169 29.28 14.60 -2.30
CA ASN A 169 28.95 13.83 -1.10
C ASN A 169 27.42 13.72 -0.87
N GLU A 170 27.03 12.96 0.16
CA GLU A 170 25.62 12.74 0.51
C GLU A 170 24.89 14.04 0.87
N GLY A 171 25.54 14.95 1.61
CA GLY A 171 24.95 16.25 1.98
C GLY A 171 24.65 17.13 0.77
N ASP A 172 25.59 17.23 -0.17
CA ASP A 172 25.40 17.97 -1.43
C ASP A 172 24.30 17.33 -2.29
N THR A 173 24.22 15.99 -2.30
CA THR A 173 23.16 15.25 -3.00
C THR A 173 21.80 15.52 -2.35
N ARG A 174 21.76 15.54 -1.02
CA ARG A 174 20.58 15.84 -0.21
C ARG A 174 20.00 17.23 -0.50
N LEU A 175 20.84 18.24 -0.80
CA LEU A 175 20.36 19.57 -1.19
C LEU A 175 19.50 19.52 -2.47
N VAL A 176 20.01 18.91 -3.54
CA VAL A 176 19.26 18.79 -4.80
C VAL A 176 18.02 17.90 -4.64
N VAL A 177 18.11 16.85 -3.81
CA VAL A 177 16.93 16.03 -3.46
C VAL A 177 15.88 16.87 -2.73
N THR A 178 16.27 17.71 -1.77
CA THR A 178 15.34 18.61 -1.06
C THR A 178 14.57 19.48 -2.05
N ASP A 179 15.29 20.07 -3.00
CA ASP A 179 14.69 20.94 -4.00
C ASP A 179 13.74 20.16 -4.93
N LEU A 180 14.11 18.94 -5.34
CA LEU A 180 13.21 18.05 -6.10
C LEU A 180 11.95 17.69 -5.31
N LEU A 181 12.07 17.40 -4.02
CA LEU A 181 10.92 17.13 -3.14
C LEU A 181 10.01 18.36 -3.06
N CYS A 182 10.56 19.54 -2.83
CA CYS A 182 9.77 20.75 -2.62
C CYS A 182 9.19 21.30 -3.93
N GLU A 183 10.02 21.50 -4.94
CA GLU A 183 9.62 22.17 -6.18
C GLU A 183 8.99 21.21 -7.20
N GLY A 184 9.42 19.95 -7.22
CA GLY A 184 8.94 18.95 -8.18
C GLY A 184 7.82 18.06 -7.65
N LEU A 185 7.83 17.72 -6.36
CA LEU A 185 6.85 16.82 -5.76
C LEU A 185 5.83 17.54 -4.84
N ASP A 186 5.90 18.86 -4.77
CA ASP A 186 4.96 19.75 -4.07
C ASP A 186 4.91 19.52 -2.55
N TYR A 187 6.05 19.16 -1.94
CA TYR A 187 6.18 19.07 -0.49
C TYR A 187 6.52 20.43 0.13
N ASP A 188 5.77 20.82 1.16
CA ASP A 188 6.19 21.92 2.02
C ASP A 188 7.31 21.46 2.96
N LYS A 189 8.43 22.18 2.93
CA LYS A 189 9.65 21.85 3.68
C LYS A 189 9.44 21.74 5.20
N PHE A 190 8.52 22.50 5.77
CA PHE A 190 8.33 22.59 7.22
C PHE A 190 7.14 21.76 7.70
N ARG A 191 6.12 21.61 6.86
CA ARG A 191 4.88 20.89 7.19
C ARG A 191 4.94 19.43 6.78
N ASP A 192 5.43 19.16 5.57
CA ASP A 192 5.33 17.84 4.95
C ASP A 192 6.64 17.04 5.07
N LEU A 193 7.78 17.68 5.30
CA LEU A 193 9.07 17.01 5.49
C LEU A 193 9.57 17.16 6.93
N THR A 194 10.06 16.06 7.52
CA THR A 194 10.76 16.09 8.81
C THR A 194 12.12 15.42 8.67
N THR A 195 13.18 16.11 9.10
CA THR A 195 14.57 15.63 8.99
C THR A 195 15.06 14.94 10.27
N GLU A 196 14.26 14.92 11.33
CA GLU A 196 14.68 14.44 12.65
C GLU A 196 13.55 13.65 13.33
N TYR A 197 13.49 12.34 13.04
CA TYR A 197 12.76 11.40 13.89
C TYR A 197 13.78 10.51 14.61
N MET A 198 14.23 10.96 15.78
CA MET A 198 15.24 10.29 16.59
C MET A 198 14.66 9.07 17.31
N VAL A 199 15.05 7.86 16.90
CA VAL A 199 15.11 6.69 17.81
C VAL A 199 16.33 5.82 17.46
N ARG A 200 17.35 5.87 18.33
CA ARG A 200 18.55 4.99 18.38
C ARG A 200 19.43 4.94 17.11
N GLN A 201 20.46 5.79 17.13
CA GLN A 201 21.77 5.73 16.42
C GLN A 201 21.84 5.67 14.89
N ASP A 202 20.75 5.48 14.17
CA ASP A 202 20.68 5.73 12.72
C ASP A 202 19.48 6.65 12.40
N PHE A 203 19.46 7.25 11.22
CA PHE A 203 18.47 8.24 10.80
C PHE A 203 17.98 7.92 9.39
N ALA A 204 16.69 8.12 9.13
CA ALA A 204 16.20 8.39 7.77
C ALA A 204 16.40 9.87 7.48
N ASP A 205 16.78 10.22 6.25
CA ASP A 205 16.97 11.62 5.88
C ASP A 205 15.68 12.45 5.91
N TYR A 206 14.56 11.85 5.49
CA TYR A 206 13.25 12.48 5.56
C TYR A 206 12.18 11.50 6.02
N GLY A 207 11.32 11.96 6.93
CA GLY A 207 9.95 11.47 7.06
C GLY A 207 9.02 12.37 6.25
N VAL A 208 8.15 11.76 5.44
CA VAL A 208 7.12 12.46 4.67
C VAL A 208 5.79 12.38 5.42
N ARG A 209 5.21 13.55 5.69
CA ARG A 209 3.91 13.71 6.31
C ARG A 209 2.88 14.24 5.32
N ILE A 210 1.73 13.59 5.30
CA ILE A 210 0.54 14.08 4.59
C ILE A 210 -0.60 14.12 5.60
N ASP A 211 -1.27 15.27 5.69
CA ASP A 211 -2.36 15.50 6.65
C ASP A 211 -1.98 15.09 8.09
N LYS A 212 -0.73 15.44 8.48
CA LYS A 212 -0.07 15.15 9.77
C LYS A 212 0.29 13.69 10.04
N GLN A 213 0.00 12.76 9.12
CA GLN A 213 0.37 11.35 9.25
C GLN A 213 1.69 11.06 8.55
N MET A 214 2.56 10.25 9.15
CA MET A 214 3.74 9.73 8.46
C MET A 214 3.31 8.73 7.38
N VAL A 215 3.67 8.98 6.13
CA VAL A 215 3.27 8.15 4.98
C VAL A 215 4.44 7.49 4.26
N ALA A 216 5.64 8.06 4.36
CA ALA A 216 6.84 7.48 3.78
C ALA A 216 8.12 7.91 4.52
N PHE A 217 9.18 7.09 4.41
CA PHE A 217 10.54 7.49 4.76
C PHE A 217 11.41 7.57 3.50
N ILE A 218 12.32 8.55 3.43
CA ILE A 218 13.25 8.73 2.32
C ILE A 218 14.68 8.70 2.87
N GLU A 219 15.51 7.88 2.24
CA GLU A 219 16.96 7.81 2.48
C GLU A 219 17.72 8.30 1.25
N VAL A 220 18.62 9.25 1.45
CA VAL A 220 19.49 9.79 0.42
C VAL A 220 20.90 9.23 0.58
N LYS A 221 21.50 8.85 -0.54
CA LYS A 221 22.89 8.43 -0.62
C LYS A 221 23.69 9.35 -1.51
N ARG A 222 25.01 9.23 -1.44
CA ARG A 222 25.95 9.90 -2.35
C ARG A 222 25.57 9.63 -3.81
N ILE A 223 25.63 10.63 -4.69
CA ILE A 223 25.24 10.56 -6.11
C ILE A 223 25.82 9.36 -6.89
N SER A 224 27.07 8.97 -6.62
CA SER A 224 27.72 7.83 -7.32
C SER A 224 27.52 6.49 -6.61
N GLN A 225 26.86 6.46 -5.45
CA GLN A 225 26.66 5.24 -4.68
C GLN A 225 25.53 4.42 -5.30
N LYS A 226 25.84 3.16 -5.62
CA LYS A 226 24.84 2.19 -6.08
C LYS A 226 23.90 1.83 -4.93
N LEU A 227 22.61 2.05 -5.14
CA LEU A 227 21.56 1.72 -4.19
C LEU A 227 21.42 0.20 -4.02
N ASN A 228 21.20 -0.26 -2.79
CA ASN A 228 21.10 -1.68 -2.46
C ASN A 228 20.27 -1.91 -1.19
N GLU A 229 19.91 -3.17 -0.93
CA GLU A 229 19.07 -3.59 0.20
C GLU A 229 19.66 -3.25 1.58
N ARG A 230 20.99 -3.10 1.72
CA ARG A 230 21.59 -2.70 3.00
C ARG A 230 21.19 -1.27 3.37
N HIS A 231 21.12 -0.38 2.39
CA HIS A 231 20.65 0.99 2.62
C HIS A 231 19.16 0.98 2.99
N LEU A 232 18.36 0.12 2.36
CA LEU A 232 16.93 0.00 2.66
C LEU A 232 16.66 -0.47 4.10
N ARG A 233 17.53 -1.32 4.67
CA ARG A 233 17.37 -1.77 6.06
C ARG A 233 17.38 -0.63 7.08
N GLN A 234 18.03 0.49 6.79
CA GLN A 234 18.04 1.67 7.66
C GLN A 234 16.61 2.23 7.79
N VAL A 235 15.91 2.45 6.67
CA VAL A 235 14.53 2.95 6.67
C VAL A 235 13.48 1.89 7.03
N GLN A 236 13.76 0.61 6.76
CA GLN A 236 12.82 -0.48 7.02
C GLN A 236 12.47 -0.62 8.50
N MET A 237 13.44 -0.45 9.41
CA MET A 237 13.18 -0.58 10.85
C MET A 237 12.19 0.49 11.33
N TYR A 238 12.31 1.73 10.86
CA TYR A 238 11.37 2.81 11.19
C TYR A 238 10.00 2.54 10.58
N ALA A 239 9.97 2.11 9.31
CA ALA A 239 8.72 1.78 8.64
C ALA A 239 7.91 0.72 9.38
N VAL A 240 8.58 -0.32 9.92
CA VAL A 240 7.93 -1.33 10.76
C VAL A 240 7.44 -0.75 12.09
N ASN A 241 8.29 0.00 12.80
CA ASN A 241 7.97 0.52 14.14
C ASN A 241 6.84 1.57 14.12
N GLU A 242 6.78 2.40 13.08
CA GLU A 242 5.79 3.47 12.90
C GLU A 242 4.60 3.03 12.03
N GLY A 243 4.57 1.77 11.58
CA GLY A 243 3.53 1.23 10.71
C GLY A 243 3.34 2.01 9.40
N VAL A 244 4.46 2.47 8.81
CA VAL A 244 4.52 3.23 7.56
C VAL A 244 4.77 2.29 6.39
N GLU A 245 3.95 2.39 5.36
CA GLU A 245 3.95 1.44 4.25
C GLU A 245 5.03 1.74 3.19
N TRP A 246 5.48 2.99 3.07
CA TRP A 246 6.36 3.40 1.97
C TRP A 246 7.77 3.78 2.42
N MET A 247 8.75 3.29 1.66
CA MET A 247 10.16 3.67 1.81
C MET A 247 10.71 4.05 0.45
N VAL A 248 11.50 5.12 0.41
CA VAL A 248 12.17 5.60 -0.80
C VAL A 248 13.66 5.61 -0.54
N LEU A 249 14.42 5.06 -1.47
CA LEU A 249 15.87 5.11 -1.47
C LEU A 249 16.32 5.85 -2.74
N THR A 250 17.14 6.87 -2.59
CA THR A 250 17.61 7.67 -3.73
C THR A 250 19.07 8.08 -3.58
N ASN A 251 19.74 8.28 -4.71
CA ASN A 251 21.01 9.02 -4.77
C ASN A 251 20.87 10.31 -5.59
N GLY A 252 19.65 10.84 -5.71
CA GLY A 252 19.30 11.98 -6.56
C GLY A 252 19.05 11.59 -8.02
N ALA A 253 19.93 10.78 -8.62
CA ALA A 253 19.75 10.30 -9.99
C ALA A 253 18.77 9.12 -10.08
N VAL A 254 18.99 8.09 -9.26
CA VAL A 254 18.15 6.90 -9.19
C VAL A 254 17.19 7.03 -8.01
N TRP A 255 15.92 6.71 -8.24
CA TRP A 255 14.87 6.69 -7.23
C TRP A 255 14.22 5.31 -7.21
N GLN A 256 14.23 4.67 -6.03
CA GLN A 256 13.61 3.38 -5.78
C GLN A 256 12.52 3.54 -4.72
N ALA A 257 11.29 3.13 -5.03
CA ALA A 257 10.20 3.09 -4.06
C ALA A 257 9.89 1.65 -3.67
N TYR A 258 9.75 1.41 -2.37
CA TYR A 258 9.48 0.11 -1.78
C TYR A 258 8.22 0.18 -0.92
N HIS A 259 7.40 -0.86 -1.04
CA HIS A 259 6.23 -1.07 -0.19
C HIS A 259 6.54 -2.11 0.89
N LEU A 260 6.22 -1.77 2.13
CA LEU A 260 6.25 -2.63 3.30
C LEU A 260 4.86 -3.22 3.51
N THR A 261 4.74 -4.54 3.41
CA THR A 261 3.52 -5.24 3.79
C THR A 261 3.69 -5.83 5.18
N GLY A 262 2.85 -5.38 6.11
CA GLY A 262 2.82 -5.89 7.48
C GLY A 262 2.54 -7.39 7.55
N GLY A 263 3.02 -8.02 8.63
CA GLY A 263 2.91 -9.46 8.84
C GLY A 263 4.17 -10.07 9.46
N LEU A 264 4.09 -11.37 9.73
CA LEU A 264 5.22 -12.20 10.14
C LEU A 264 5.35 -13.31 9.08
N PRO A 265 6.45 -13.35 8.30
CA PRO A 265 7.49 -12.32 8.20
C PRO A 265 6.97 -11.03 7.52
N VAL A 266 7.65 -9.91 7.79
CA VAL A 266 7.42 -8.64 7.08
C VAL A 266 7.94 -8.79 5.65
N VAL A 267 7.15 -8.35 4.67
CA VAL A 267 7.52 -8.45 3.24
C VAL A 267 7.79 -7.06 2.68
N VAL A 268 8.91 -6.91 1.97
CA VAL A 268 9.29 -5.67 1.29
C VAL A 268 9.36 -5.92 -0.21
N ASN A 269 8.63 -5.13 -1.00
CA ASN A 269 8.63 -5.23 -2.45
C ASN A 269 8.98 -3.90 -3.09
N MET A 270 9.85 -3.91 -4.11
CA MET A 270 10.10 -2.72 -4.91
C MET A 270 8.90 -2.45 -5.83
N ALA A 271 8.30 -1.28 -5.71
CA ALA A 271 7.21 -0.83 -6.57
C ALA A 271 7.75 -0.30 -7.90
N PHE A 272 8.74 0.59 -7.87
CA PHE A 272 9.42 1.07 -9.07
C PHE A 272 10.87 1.46 -8.79
N GLU A 273 11.64 1.52 -9.88
CA GLU A 273 12.97 2.12 -9.93
C GLU A 273 13.03 2.98 -11.19
N ILE A 274 13.60 4.18 -11.08
CA ILE A 274 13.80 5.06 -12.23
C ILE A 274 15.12 5.83 -12.10
N ASP A 275 15.91 5.84 -13.18
CA ASP A 275 17.12 6.67 -13.30
C ASP A 275 16.80 7.93 -14.11
N LEU A 276 16.78 9.08 -13.45
CA LEU A 276 16.50 10.38 -14.06
C LEU A 276 17.58 10.79 -15.08
N LEU A 277 18.81 10.33 -14.90
CA LEU A 277 19.93 10.53 -15.82
C LEU A 277 20.11 9.36 -16.80
N GLY A 278 19.24 8.35 -16.72
CA GLY A 278 19.26 7.16 -17.54
C GLY A 278 18.59 7.33 -18.91
N PRO A 279 18.52 6.26 -19.71
CA PRO A 279 18.04 6.31 -21.10
C PRO A 279 16.51 6.31 -21.23
N ALA A 280 15.76 6.14 -20.14
CA ALA A 280 14.30 6.11 -20.18
C ALA A 280 13.72 7.43 -20.77
N PRO A 281 12.60 7.37 -21.51
CA PRO A 281 11.91 8.57 -21.99
C PRO A 281 11.53 9.52 -20.86
N GLU A 282 11.48 10.82 -21.14
CA GLU A 282 11.12 11.84 -20.14
C GLU A 282 9.71 11.63 -19.58
N GLU A 283 8.77 11.19 -20.42
CA GLU A 283 7.40 10.90 -20.00
C GLU A 283 7.33 9.73 -19.02
N GLU A 284 8.15 8.70 -19.22
CA GLU A 284 8.23 7.56 -18.31
C GLU A 284 8.83 7.98 -16.97
N LYS A 285 9.91 8.76 -17.01
CA LYS A 285 10.55 9.31 -15.81
C LYS A 285 9.58 10.18 -15.01
N ALA A 286 8.86 11.08 -15.68
CA ALA A 286 7.87 11.94 -15.06
C ALA A 286 6.69 11.14 -14.49
N ALA A 287 6.22 10.10 -15.19
CA ALA A 287 5.15 9.24 -14.72
C ALA A 287 5.54 8.45 -13.45
N MET A 288 6.77 7.95 -13.37
CA MET A 288 7.26 7.26 -12.17
C MET A 288 7.46 8.23 -11.01
N MET A 289 8.11 9.38 -11.24
CA MET A 289 8.32 10.39 -10.21
C MET A 289 7.00 11.00 -9.69
N PHE A 290 6.00 11.14 -10.56
CA PHE A 290 4.66 11.58 -10.18
C PHE A 290 4.04 10.70 -9.08
N LEU A 291 4.38 9.41 -9.00
CA LEU A 291 3.86 8.53 -7.94
C LEU A 291 4.32 8.96 -6.53
N LEU A 292 5.43 9.70 -6.43
CA LEU A 292 5.95 10.28 -5.19
C LEU A 292 5.48 11.72 -4.97
N HIS A 293 4.71 12.30 -5.87
CA HIS A 293 4.14 13.64 -5.69
C HIS A 293 3.18 13.63 -4.49
N ARG A 294 3.17 14.71 -3.69
CA ARG A 294 2.37 14.83 -2.46
C ARG A 294 0.91 14.44 -2.67
N GLU A 295 0.24 15.02 -3.67
CA GLU A 295 -1.16 14.71 -3.98
C GLU A 295 -1.37 13.27 -4.50
N ALA A 296 -0.38 12.70 -5.20
CA ALA A 296 -0.46 11.32 -5.68
C ALA A 296 -0.34 10.30 -4.54
N LEU A 297 0.56 10.54 -3.57
CA LEU A 297 0.65 9.76 -2.34
C LEU A 297 -0.61 9.91 -1.48
N LYS A 298 -1.13 11.13 -1.31
CA LYS A 298 -2.38 11.39 -0.60
C LYS A 298 -3.54 10.57 -1.17
N ARG A 299 -3.58 10.41 -2.49
CA ARG A 299 -4.60 9.63 -3.22
C ARG A 299 -4.21 8.18 -3.45
N ARG A 300 -3.13 7.70 -2.83
CA ARG A 300 -2.62 6.32 -2.90
C ARG A 300 -2.42 5.80 -4.33
N ARG A 301 -2.01 6.66 -5.27
CA ARG A 301 -1.78 6.28 -6.69
C ARG A 301 -0.63 5.28 -6.85
N ILE A 302 0.36 5.36 -5.97
CA ILE A 302 1.50 4.45 -5.95
C ILE A 302 1.09 3.00 -5.60
N ASP A 303 0.01 2.81 -4.85
CA ASP A 303 -0.51 1.49 -4.50
C ASP A 303 -0.92 0.69 -5.74
N ASP A 304 -1.51 1.35 -6.75
CA ASP A 304 -1.96 0.68 -7.96
C ASP A 304 -0.78 0.05 -8.70
N VAL A 305 0.35 0.77 -8.76
CA VAL A 305 1.60 0.31 -9.37
C VAL A 305 2.22 -0.83 -8.57
N TRP A 306 2.25 -0.70 -7.24
CA TRP A 306 2.74 -1.78 -6.38
C TRP A 306 1.87 -3.03 -6.47
N LYS A 307 0.54 -2.92 -6.36
CA LYS A 307 -0.39 -4.06 -6.45
C LYS A 307 -0.23 -4.79 -7.77
N HIS A 308 -0.15 -4.05 -8.89
CA HIS A 308 0.10 -4.64 -10.19
C HIS A 308 1.44 -5.38 -10.21
N ARG A 309 2.52 -4.73 -9.77
CA ARG A 309 3.86 -5.33 -9.77
C ARG A 309 3.96 -6.55 -8.87
N ALA A 310 3.40 -6.48 -7.66
CA ALA A 310 3.35 -7.57 -6.70
C ALA A 310 2.58 -8.78 -7.24
N ALA A 311 1.46 -8.56 -7.95
CA ALA A 311 0.70 -9.62 -8.60
C ALA A 311 1.47 -10.28 -9.76
N THR A 312 2.38 -9.55 -10.42
CA THR A 312 3.19 -10.02 -11.54
C THR A 312 4.61 -10.42 -11.17
N GLU A 313 4.96 -10.43 -9.87
CA GLU A 313 6.29 -10.81 -9.42
C GLU A 313 6.51 -12.34 -9.62
N PRO A 314 7.73 -12.78 -9.97
CA PRO A 314 7.98 -14.19 -10.30
C PRO A 314 7.50 -15.21 -9.26
N GLY A 315 7.62 -14.91 -7.96
CA GLY A 315 7.12 -15.77 -6.89
C GLY A 315 5.59 -15.84 -6.90
N ALA A 316 4.90 -14.69 -6.97
CA ALA A 316 3.44 -14.64 -7.04
C ALA A 316 2.89 -15.42 -8.25
N LEU A 317 3.48 -15.21 -9.43
CA LEU A 317 3.11 -15.93 -10.65
C LEU A 317 3.40 -17.42 -10.55
N LEU A 318 4.53 -17.80 -9.97
CA LEU A 318 4.85 -19.21 -9.78
C LEU A 318 3.90 -19.89 -8.80
N GLY A 319 3.51 -19.23 -7.71
CA GLY A 319 2.48 -19.71 -6.80
C GLY A 319 1.14 -19.94 -7.52
N LEU A 320 0.77 -19.03 -8.42
CA LEU A 320 -0.41 -19.20 -9.28
C LEU A 320 -0.29 -20.40 -10.22
N ILE A 321 0.87 -20.56 -10.88
CA ILE A 321 1.16 -21.69 -11.77
C ILE A 321 1.10 -23.03 -11.03
N LEU A 322 1.58 -23.06 -9.79
CA LEU A 322 1.59 -24.24 -8.93
C LEU A 322 0.28 -24.49 -8.17
N SER A 323 -0.76 -23.67 -8.38
CA SER A 323 -2.08 -23.89 -7.77
C SER A 323 -2.77 -25.11 -8.37
N ASP A 324 -3.59 -25.82 -7.57
CA ASP A 324 -4.31 -27.01 -8.01
C ASP A 324 -5.17 -26.75 -9.25
N ALA A 325 -5.83 -25.59 -9.31
CA ALA A 325 -6.64 -25.18 -10.43
C ALA A 325 -5.80 -25.05 -11.72
N MET A 326 -4.63 -24.40 -11.64
CA MET A 326 -3.77 -24.21 -12.80
C MET A 326 -3.08 -25.50 -13.23
N LEU A 327 -2.59 -26.29 -12.28
CA LEU A 327 -2.00 -27.59 -12.55
C LEU A 327 -3.01 -28.54 -13.22
N ASP A 328 -4.28 -28.52 -12.82
CA ASP A 328 -5.32 -29.31 -13.47
C ASP A 328 -5.62 -28.83 -14.90
N GLN A 329 -5.59 -27.50 -15.14
CA GLN A 329 -5.72 -26.96 -16.50
C GLN A 329 -4.54 -27.36 -17.39
N ILE A 330 -3.30 -27.26 -16.88
CA ILE A 330 -2.10 -27.71 -17.60
C ILE A 330 -2.21 -29.21 -17.90
N ARG A 331 -2.62 -30.03 -16.93
CA ARG A 331 -2.83 -31.48 -17.11
C ARG A 331 -3.83 -31.79 -18.21
N LYS A 332 -4.99 -31.12 -18.21
CA LYS A 332 -6.03 -31.27 -19.26
C LYS A 332 -5.49 -30.87 -20.62
N GLU A 333 -4.73 -29.78 -20.69
CA GLU A 333 -4.15 -29.28 -21.93
C GLU A 333 -3.07 -30.20 -22.50
N VAL A 334 -2.21 -30.78 -21.64
CA VAL A 334 -1.24 -31.81 -22.04
C VAL A 334 -1.97 -33.00 -22.66
N LYS A 335 -2.98 -33.56 -21.98
CA LYS A 335 -3.77 -34.68 -22.51
C LYS A 335 -4.43 -34.34 -23.85
N ARG A 336 -4.97 -33.14 -23.98
CA ARG A 336 -5.62 -32.68 -25.23
C ARG A 336 -4.64 -32.59 -26.39
N ARG A 337 -3.41 -32.11 -26.17
CA ARG A 337 -2.41 -31.94 -27.23
C ARG A 337 -1.63 -33.19 -27.57
N THR A 338 -1.30 -34.01 -26.58
CA THR A 338 -0.38 -35.15 -26.75
C THR A 338 -1.08 -36.50 -26.69
N GLY A 339 -2.32 -36.55 -26.19
CA GLY A 339 -3.02 -37.80 -25.88
C GLY A 339 -2.53 -38.51 -24.61
N ILE A 340 -1.48 -38.02 -23.97
CA ILE A 340 -0.85 -38.67 -22.81
C ILE A 340 -1.57 -38.27 -21.53
N THR A 341 -1.83 -39.25 -20.66
CA THR A 341 -2.36 -39.02 -19.31
C THR A 341 -1.22 -38.83 -18.32
N THR A 342 -1.29 -37.78 -17.50
CA THR A 342 -0.32 -37.43 -16.45
C THR A 342 -1.07 -36.90 -15.22
N THR A 343 -0.36 -36.70 -14.10
CA THR A 343 -0.93 -36.18 -12.85
C THR A 343 -0.50 -34.73 -12.59
N ALA A 344 -1.28 -34.03 -11.77
CA ALA A 344 -0.92 -32.68 -11.31
C ALA A 344 0.39 -32.69 -10.50
N ALA A 345 0.67 -33.78 -9.78
CA ALA A 345 1.89 -33.96 -9.00
C ALA A 345 3.14 -34.02 -9.90
N ASP A 346 3.11 -34.84 -10.96
CA ASP A 346 4.23 -34.97 -11.91
C ASP A 346 4.53 -33.64 -12.62
N ILE A 347 3.48 -32.91 -13.02
CA ILE A 347 3.61 -31.59 -13.63
C ILE A 347 4.21 -30.60 -12.64
N SER A 348 3.71 -30.57 -11.40
CA SER A 348 4.25 -29.72 -10.34
C SER A 348 5.73 -30.02 -10.09
N GLU A 349 6.10 -31.29 -9.95
CA GLU A 349 7.49 -31.70 -9.76
C GLU A 349 8.38 -31.25 -10.92
N THR A 350 7.93 -31.47 -12.16
CA THR A 350 8.65 -31.04 -13.37
C THR A 350 8.84 -29.53 -13.40
N ILE A 351 7.83 -28.73 -13.05
CA ILE A 351 7.94 -27.27 -12.97
C ILE A 351 8.97 -26.88 -11.91
N LYS A 352 8.87 -27.45 -10.71
CA LYS A 352 9.73 -27.12 -9.56
C LYS A 352 11.20 -27.49 -9.77
N THR A 353 11.47 -28.58 -10.49
CA THR A 353 12.82 -29.15 -10.63
C THR A 353 13.45 -28.88 -11.99
N GLY A 354 12.65 -28.83 -13.05
CA GLY A 354 13.13 -28.75 -14.43
C GLY A 354 12.93 -27.40 -15.13
N ILE A 355 12.08 -26.52 -14.58
CA ILE A 355 11.77 -25.21 -15.20
C ILE A 355 12.23 -24.05 -14.32
N VAL A 356 11.95 -24.11 -13.02
CA VAL A 356 12.14 -22.98 -12.11
C VAL A 356 13.58 -22.95 -11.56
N ASP A 357 14.17 -21.74 -11.49
CA ASP A 357 15.44 -21.52 -10.78
C ASP A 357 15.30 -21.93 -9.30
N PRO A 358 16.17 -22.80 -8.75
CA PRO A 358 16.14 -23.20 -7.34
C PRO A 358 16.07 -22.03 -6.34
N LYS A 359 16.65 -20.87 -6.66
CA LYS A 359 16.56 -19.66 -5.83
C LYS A 359 15.15 -19.08 -5.76
N LEU A 360 14.38 -19.17 -6.84
CA LEU A 360 12.99 -18.72 -6.87
C LEU A 360 12.10 -19.66 -6.06
N MET A 361 12.34 -20.97 -6.13
CA MET A 361 11.66 -21.97 -5.28
C MET A 361 11.90 -21.73 -3.78
N ALA A 362 13.14 -21.41 -3.39
CA ALA A 362 13.47 -21.14 -2.00
C ALA A 362 12.73 -19.92 -1.41
N ARG A 363 12.39 -18.92 -2.24
CA ARG A 363 11.63 -17.73 -1.82
C ARG A 363 10.16 -18.05 -1.51
N LEU A 364 9.55 -18.95 -2.28
CA LEU A 364 8.18 -19.40 -2.05
C LEU A 364 8.02 -20.16 -0.71
N TYR A 365 8.94 -21.07 -0.42
CA TYR A 365 8.86 -21.90 0.78
C TYR A 365 9.32 -21.20 2.07
N LYS A 366 10.20 -20.20 1.98
CA LYS A 366 10.52 -19.32 3.13
C LYS A 366 9.33 -18.50 3.64
N SER A 367 8.28 -18.36 2.84
CA SER A 367 7.05 -17.64 3.21
C SER A 367 6.01 -18.54 3.89
N THR A 368 6.25 -19.85 3.96
CA THR A 368 5.29 -20.87 4.43
C THR A 368 5.78 -21.69 5.63
N GLU A 369 6.99 -21.45 6.15
CA GLU A 369 7.41 -22.02 7.44
C GLU A 369 6.95 -21.11 8.61
N PRO A 370 6.32 -21.68 9.65
CA PRO A 370 5.70 -20.94 10.76
C PRO A 370 6.70 -20.24 11.70
#